data_AF-A0A9E8SEH1-F1
#
_entry.id   AF-A0A9E8SEH1-F1
#
_cell.length_a   1.000
_cell.length_b   1.000
_cell.length_c   1.000
_cell.angle_alpha   90.00
_cell.angle_beta   90.00
_cell.angle_gamma   90.00
#
_symmetry.space_group_name_H-M   'P 1'
#
loop_
_entity.id
_entity.type
_entity.pdbx_description
1 polymer ?
#
loop_
_entity_poly.entity_id
_entity_poly.type
_entity_poly.pdbx_seq_one_letter_code
_entity_poly.pdbx_strand_id
1 'polypeptide(L)' 'MGNDSGEVLSPLASVLEIATDINFTNIIQTEFTNITSQQILINSVGDYYWRVRARDEAGNESVSSEPRKFTVE' A
#
# COMPACT_ATOMS: atom_id res chain seq x y z
N MET A 1 -24.47 -13.81 -20.56
CA MET A 1 -24.42 -13.04 -19.32
C MET A 1 -23.04 -13.31 -18.73
N GLY A 2 -22.17 -12.30 -18.73
CA GLY A 2 -20.77 -12.46 -18.37
C GLY A 2 -20.63 -12.84 -16.90
N ASN A 3 -20.34 -14.11 -16.67
CA ASN A 3 -20.03 -14.61 -15.35
C ASN A 3 -18.52 -14.55 -15.19
N ASP A 4 -18.00 -13.34 -14.97
CA ASP A 4 -16.65 -13.17 -14.47
C ASP A 4 -16.68 -13.54 -12.99
N SER A 5 -16.60 -14.84 -12.71
CA SER A 5 -16.25 -15.32 -11.39
C SER A 5 -14.79 -14.90 -11.20
N GLY A 6 -14.59 -13.69 -10.69
CA GLY A 6 -13.30 -13.06 -10.45
C GLY A 6 -12.47 -13.83 -9.43
N GLU A 7 -12.00 -15.00 -9.83
CA GLU A 7 -10.85 -15.67 -9.25
C GLU A 7 -9.61 -15.18 -9.99
N VAL A 8 -9.25 -13.92 -9.78
CA VAL A 8 -7.87 -13.48 -10.06
C VAL A 8 -7.07 -13.71 -8.80
N LEU A 9 -6.70 -14.97 -8.58
CA LEU A 9 -5.52 -15.34 -7.81
C LEU A 9 -4.29 -15.14 -8.69
N SER A 10 -3.97 -13.89 -9.01
CA SER A 10 -2.57 -13.55 -9.24
C SER A 10 -1.96 -13.34 -7.86
N PRO A 11 -0.74 -13.83 -7.54
CA PRO A 11 0.00 -13.35 -6.37
C PRO A 11 0.38 -11.88 -6.63
N LEU A 12 -0.62 -11.00 -6.54
CA LEU A 12 -0.49 -9.56 -6.66
C LEU A 12 0.07 -9.09 -5.33
N ALA A 13 1.39 -8.99 -5.25
CA ALA A 13 2.03 -8.42 -4.08
C ALA A 13 1.56 -6.97 -3.95
N SER A 14 0.75 -6.70 -2.93
CA SER A 14 0.37 -5.34 -2.58
C SER A 14 1.55 -4.69 -1.88
N VAL A 15 1.92 -3.50 -2.32
CA VAL A 15 2.98 -2.69 -1.73
C VAL A 15 2.30 -1.62 -0.88
N LEU A 16 2.48 -1.70 0.43
CA LEU A 16 2.09 -0.66 1.37
C LEU A 16 3.27 0.29 1.57
N GLU A 17 3.06 1.57 1.27
CA GLU A 17 4.06 2.63 1.47
C GLU A 17 3.55 3.62 2.50
N ILE A 18 4.43 4.02 3.42
CA ILE A 18 4.15 5.03 4.44
C ILE A 18 5.21 6.12 4.33
N ALA A 19 4.77 7.37 4.30
CA ALA A 19 5.59 8.54 4.13
C ALA A 19 5.24 9.63 5.15
N THR A 20 6.15 10.57 5.38
CA THR A 20 5.91 11.78 6.19
C THR A 20 5.32 12.93 5.37
N ASP A 21 5.16 12.75 4.06
CA ASP A 21 4.55 13.73 3.16
C ASP A 21 3.56 13.08 2.18
N ILE A 22 2.56 13.85 1.77
CA ILE A 22 1.48 13.40 0.88
C ILE A 22 1.97 13.04 -0.53
N ASN A 23 3.12 13.57 -0.96
CA ASN A 23 3.69 13.29 -2.27
C ASN A 23 4.53 12.00 -2.28
N PHE A 24 4.67 11.33 -1.12
CA PHE A 24 5.51 10.15 -0.95
C PHE A 24 6.95 10.38 -1.40
N THR A 25 7.49 11.58 -1.13
CA THR A 25 8.89 11.92 -1.39
C THR A 25 9.82 11.42 -0.28
N ASN A 26 9.30 11.29 0.94
CA ASN A 26 10.00 10.80 2.14
C ASN A 26 9.28 9.55 2.67
N ILE A 27 9.47 8.43 1.98
CA ILE A 27 8.97 7.13 2.40
C ILE A 27 9.80 6.63 3.58
N ILE A 28 9.13 6.36 4.70
CA ILE A 28 9.74 5.82 5.92
C ILE A 28 9.57 4.31 6.03
N GLN A 29 8.61 3.73 5.31
CA GLN A 29 8.36 2.30 5.33
C GLN A 29 7.74 1.82 4.01
N THR A 30 8.19 0.65 3.56
CA THR A 30 7.67 -0.05 2.38
C THR A 30 7.55 -1.53 2.70
N GLU A 31 6.35 -2.07 2.54
CA GLU A 31 6.02 -3.45 2.90
C GLU A 31 5.39 -4.17 1.71
N PHE A 32 5.83 -5.39 1.45
CA PHE A 32 5.26 -6.26 0.42
C PHE A 32 4.38 -7.30 1.09
N THR A 33 3.10 -7.29 0.78
CA THR A 33 2.13 -8.13 1.45
C THR A 33 1.08 -8.66 0.49
N ASN A 34 0.67 -9.92 0.72
CA ASN A 34 -0.41 -10.56 0.00
C ASN A 34 -1.70 -10.62 0.84
N ILE A 35 -1.68 -9.98 2.02
CA ILE A 35 -2.81 -9.91 2.94
C ILE A 35 -3.41 -8.50 2.97
N THR A 36 -4.69 -8.42 3.31
CA THR A 36 -5.46 -7.17 3.27
C THR A 36 -5.36 -6.33 4.55
N SER A 37 -4.65 -6.83 5.56
CA SER A 37 -4.42 -6.14 6.83
C SER A 37 -2.99 -6.36 7.30
N GLN A 38 -2.33 -5.30 7.77
CA GLN A 38 -0.97 -5.38 8.31
C GLN A 38 -0.85 -4.44 9.51
N GLN A 39 -0.14 -4.88 10.54
CA GLN A 39 0.20 -4.04 11.67
C GLN A 39 1.55 -3.36 11.41
N ILE A 40 1.60 -2.06 11.66
CA ILE A 40 2.80 -1.25 11.48
C ILE A 40 3.14 -0.57 12.81
N LEU A 41 4.42 -0.57 13.16
CA LEU A 41 4.93 0.12 14.34
C LEU A 41 5.57 1.44 13.93
N ILE A 42 5.04 2.56 14.43
CA ILE A 42 5.59 3.89 14.24
C ILE A 42 5.97 4.43 15.62
N ASN A 43 7.26 4.71 15.81
CA ASN A 43 7.83 5.06 17.12
C ASN A 43 7.89 6.57 17.39
N SER A 44 7.46 7.38 16.43
CA SER A 44 7.52 8.85 16.51
C SER A 44 6.14 9.44 16.31
N VAL A 45 5.85 10.47 17.11
CA VAL A 45 4.63 11.27 16.97
C VAL A 45 4.72 12.13 15.71
N GLY A 46 3.59 12.33 15.05
CA GLY A 46 3.53 13.14 13.83
C GLY A 46 2.44 12.71 12.86
N ASP A 47 2.38 13.45 11.75
CA ASP A 47 1.49 13.18 10.63
C ASP A 47 2.13 12.25 9.62
N TYR A 48 1.39 11.23 9.21
CA TYR A 48 1.83 10.22 8.25
C TYR A 48 0.81 10.03 7.14
N TYR A 49 1.33 9.68 5.98
CA TYR A 49 0.56 9.38 4.78
C TYR A 49 0.85 7.94 4.37
N TRP A 50 -0.18 7.20 3.97
CA TRP A 50 -0.01 5.87 3.45
C TRP A 50 -0.79 5.65 2.16
N ARG A 51 -0.26 4.79 1.30
CA ARG A 51 -0.91 4.34 0.07
C ARG A 51 -0.61 2.88 -0.17
N VAL A 52 -1.49 2.22 -0.92
CA VAL A 52 -1.28 0.85 -1.38
C VAL A 52 -1.25 0.84 -2.89
N ARG A 53 -0.30 0.12 -3.46
CA ARG A 53 -0.22 -0.11 -4.90
C ARG A 53 0.01 -1.58 -5.20
N ALA A 54 -0.60 -2.08 -6.27
CA ALA A 54 -0.40 -3.45 -6.68
C ALA A 54 0.87 -3.58 -7.51
N ARG A 55 1.67 -4.61 -7.25
CA ARG A 55 2.85 -4.97 -8.04
C ARG A 55 2.77 -6.43 -8.42
N ASP A 56 2.97 -6.73 -9.70
CA ASP A 56 3.06 -8.12 -10.16
C ASP A 56 4.50 -8.67 -10.04
N GLU A 57 4.65 -9.99 -10.17
CA GLU A 57 5.95 -10.67 -10.11
C GLU A 57 6.88 -10.29 -11.27
N ALA A 58 6.32 -9.79 -12.38
CA ALA A 58 7.08 -9.27 -13.52
C ALA A 58 7.62 -7.85 -13.27
N GLY A 59 7.28 -7.24 -12.12
CA GLY A 59 7.72 -5.92 -11.73
C GLY A 59 6.87 -4.77 -12.28
N ASN A 60 5.73 -5.05 -12.91
CA ASN A 60 4.78 -4.01 -13.31
C ASN A 60 4.03 -3.49 -12.09
N GLU A 61 3.95 -2.17 -11.99
CA GLU A 61 3.30 -1.47 -10.90
C GLU A 61 1.99 -0.85 -11.39
N SER A 62 0.91 -1.06 -10.64
CA SER A 62 -0.39 -0.43 -10.90
C SER A 62 -0.46 0.98 -10.31
N VAL A 63 -1.50 1.72 -10.72
CA VAL A 63 -1.85 3.02 -10.12
C VAL A 63 -1.98 2.84 -8.60
N SER A 64 -1.34 3.74 -7.84
CA SER A 64 -1.43 3.74 -6.39
C SER A 64 -2.82 4.20 -5.92
N SER A 65 -3.26 3.73 -4.75
CA SER A 65 -4.46 4.25 -4.10
C SER A 65 -4.33 5.74 -3.79
N GLU A 66 -5.47 6.40 -3.56
CA GLU A 66 -5.47 7.75 -3.00
C GLU A 66 -4.70 7.78 -1.66
N PRO A 67 -3.87 8.80 -1.41
CA PRO A 67 -3.17 8.97 -0.15
C PRO A 67 -4.16 9.08 1.00
N ARG A 68 -3.90 8.34 2.07
CA ARG A 68 -4.66 8.44 3.32
C ARG A 68 -3.76 8.99 4.41
N LYS A 69 -4.30 9.88 5.25
CA LYS A 69 -3.58 10.50 6.36
C LYS A 69 -3.99 9.87 7.69
N PHE A 70 -3.02 9.71 8.59
CA PHE A 70 -3.27 9.47 10.01
C PHE A 70 -2.24 10.23 10.85
N THR A 71 -2.53 10.40 12.14
CA THR A 71 -1.66 11.10 13.10
C THR A 71 -1.35 10.16 14.25
N VAL A 72 -0.08 10.10 14.64
CA VAL A 72 0.41 9.39 15.83
C VAL A 72 0.62 10.43 16.92
N GLU A 73 -0.02 10.24 18.07
CA GLU A 73 0.04 11.12 19.25
C GLU A 73 0.68 10.43 20.45
#